data_AF-J1SM03-F1
#
_entry.id   AF-J1SM03-F1
#
_cell.length_a   1.000
_cell.length_b   1.000
_cell.length_c   1.000
_cell.angle_alpha   90.00
_cell.angle_beta   90.00
_cell.angle_gamma   90.00
#
_symmetry.space_group_name_H-M   'P 1'
#
loop_
_entity.id
_entity.type
_entity.pdbx_description
1 polymer ?
#
loop_
_entity_poly.entity_id
_entity_poly.type
_entity_poly.pdbx_seq_one_letter_code
_entity_poly.pdbx_strand_id
1 'polypeptide(L)'
;MSVIEKAAAATTAIQEHASKALDVLQYGFNGRIVNGFGIYADPSGRHSNLLEARKAIDAALELMKATKWPTEAEYDLAEQS
;
A
#
# COMPACT_ATOMS: atom_id res chain seq x y z
N MET A 1 6.70 -22.66 -4.45
CA MET A 1 5.75 -21.86 -3.68
C MET A 1 4.32 -22.20 -4.05
N SER A 2 3.52 -22.58 -3.07
CA SER A 2 2.06 -22.76 -3.16
C SER A 2 1.37 -21.44 -3.52
N VAL A 3 0.09 -21.50 -3.89
CA VAL A 3 -0.72 -20.30 -4.15
C VAL A 3 -0.83 -19.43 -2.89
N ILE A 4 -0.91 -20.06 -1.71
CA ILE A 4 -0.94 -19.40 -0.40
C ILE A 4 0.38 -18.66 -0.12
N GLU A 5 1.52 -19.31 -0.34
CA GLU A 5 2.83 -18.65 -0.13
C GLU A 5 3.02 -17.45 -1.06
N LYS A 6 2.55 -17.55 -2.31
CA LYS A 6 2.57 -16.42 -3.26
C LYS A 6 1.66 -15.27 -2.82
N ALA A 7 0.46 -15.58 -2.34
CA ALA A 7 -0.47 -14.58 -1.84
C ALA A 7 0.03 -13.90 -0.55
N ALA A 8 0.71 -14.65 0.33
CA ALA A 8 1.36 -14.11 1.52
C ALA A 8 2.49 -13.14 1.14
N ALA A 9 3.36 -13.53 0.21
CA ALA A 9 4.43 -12.66 -0.29
C ALA A 9 3.87 -11.38 -0.95
N ALA A 10 2.81 -11.51 -1.75
CA ALA A 10 2.12 -10.36 -2.33
C ALA A 10 1.53 -9.43 -1.25
N THR A 11 0.94 -10.00 -0.19
CA THR A 11 0.40 -9.24 0.94
C THR A 11 1.48 -8.41 1.64
N THR A 12 2.67 -8.98 1.86
CA THR A 12 3.81 -8.24 2.41
C THR A 12 4.21 -7.07 1.51
N ALA A 13 4.33 -7.29 0.21
CA ALA A 13 4.69 -6.23 -0.75
C ALA A 13 3.61 -5.13 -0.84
N ILE A 14 2.34 -5.49 -0.82
CA ILE A 14 1.21 -4.54 -0.77
C ILE A 14 1.30 -3.68 0.50
N GLN A 15 1.58 -4.31 1.64
CA GLN A 15 1.72 -3.60 2.91
C GLN A 15 2.90 -2.63 2.88
N GLU A 16 4.05 -3.01 2.32
CA GLU A 16 5.21 -2.12 2.16
C GLU A 16 4.86 -0.85 1.36
N HIS A 17 4.14 -1.00 0.24
CA HIS A 17 3.68 0.14 -0.55
C HIS A 17 2.66 1.01 0.20
N ALA A 18 1.72 0.39 0.92
CA ALA A 18 0.74 1.12 1.71
C ALA A 18 1.40 1.89 2.87
N SER A 19 2.36 1.29 3.57
CA SER A 19 3.16 1.94 4.61
C SER A 19 3.95 3.11 4.04
N LYS A 20 4.59 2.95 2.88
CA LYS A 20 5.29 4.06 2.22
C LYS A 20 4.35 5.23 1.91
N ALA A 21 3.16 4.97 1.39
CA ALA A 21 2.17 6.02 1.13
C ALA A 21 1.78 6.75 2.43
N LEU A 22 1.58 6.00 3.52
CA LEU A 22 1.25 6.55 4.82
C LEU A 22 2.37 7.44 5.37
N ASP A 23 3.62 7.00 5.32
CA ASP A 23 4.77 7.75 5.84
C ASP A 23 4.92 9.10 5.12
N VAL A 24 4.82 9.10 3.79
CA VAL A 24 4.89 10.34 2.98
C VAL A 24 3.74 11.28 3.31
N LEU A 25 2.53 10.75 3.50
CA LEU A 25 1.37 11.55 3.88
C LEU A 25 1.46 12.04 5.33
N GLN A 26 2.03 11.28 6.26
CA GLN A 26 2.24 11.73 7.64
C GLN A 26 3.23 12.90 7.70
N TYR A 27 4.35 12.82 6.98
CA TYR A 27 5.29 13.93 6.85
C TYR A 27 4.66 15.14 6.14
N GLY A 28 3.82 14.86 5.15
CA GLY A 28 3.06 15.83 4.35
C GLY A 28 1.99 16.60 5.12
N PHE A 29 1.23 15.90 5.96
CA PHE A 29 -0.11 16.35 6.35
C PHE A 29 -0.44 16.12 7.84
N ASN A 30 0.54 15.67 8.63
CA ASN A 30 0.46 15.56 10.09
C ASN A 30 -0.81 14.82 10.59
N GLY A 31 -1.15 13.71 9.92
CA GLY A 31 -1.91 12.58 10.45
C GLY A 31 -3.36 12.75 10.91
N ARG A 32 -3.91 13.98 11.04
CA ARG A 32 -5.29 14.15 11.58
C ARG A 32 -6.07 15.32 10.97
N ILE A 33 -5.43 16.45 10.72
CA ILE A 33 -6.05 17.62 10.09
C ILE A 33 -4.99 18.23 9.19
N VAL A 34 -5.26 18.29 7.89
CA VAL A 34 -4.49 19.10 6.95
C VAL A 34 -4.51 20.53 7.47
N ASN A 35 -3.45 20.95 8.15
CA ASN A 35 -3.30 22.35 8.47
C ASN A 35 -3.08 23.06 7.13
N GLY A 36 -4.10 23.78 6.64
CA GLY A 36 -4.02 24.51 5.37
C GLY A 36 -2.82 25.45 5.33
N PHE A 37 -2.40 25.99 6.47
CA PHE A 37 -1.16 26.76 6.59
C PHE A 37 0.08 25.97 6.14
N GLY A 38 0.15 24.68 6.45
CA GLY A 38 1.25 23.80 6.02
C GLY A 38 1.25 23.47 4.53
N ILE A 39 0.12 23.66 3.82
CA ILE A 39 0.07 23.63 2.35
C ILE A 39 0.55 24.97 1.78
N TYR A 40 0.05 26.09 2.31
CA TYR A 40 0.44 27.42 1.84
C TYR A 40 1.93 27.72 2.08
N ALA A 41 2.50 27.23 3.18
CA ALA A 41 3.90 27.45 3.53
C ALA A 41 4.88 26.70 2.62
N ASP A 42 4.50 25.54 2.07
CA ASP A 42 5.33 24.74 1.15
C ASP A 42 4.49 23.95 0.13
N PRO A 43 3.86 24.63 -0.84
CA PRO A 43 2.94 23.99 -1.78
C PRO A 43 3.65 23.00 -2.71
N SER A 44 4.89 23.29 -3.09
CA SER A 44 5.70 22.43 -3.97
C SER A 44 6.08 21.12 -3.28
N GLY A 45 6.52 21.18 -2.01
CA GLY A 45 6.79 19.97 -1.22
C GLY A 45 5.53 19.15 -0.99
N ARG A 46 4.38 19.79 -0.70
CA ARG A 46 3.10 19.07 -0.55
C ARG A 46 2.64 18.42 -1.83
N HIS A 47 2.78 19.10 -2.97
CA HIS A 47 2.48 18.52 -4.28
C HIS A 47 3.36 17.30 -4.58
N SER A 48 4.67 17.37 -4.31
CA SER A 48 5.59 16.25 -4.48
C SER A 48 5.19 15.05 -3.61
N ASN A 49 4.88 15.29 -2.33
CA ASN A 49 4.47 14.24 -1.39
C ASN A 49 3.17 13.54 -1.86
N LEU A 50 2.19 14.29 -2.36
CA LEU A 50 0.96 13.72 -2.89
C LEU A 50 1.22 12.84 -4.13
N LEU A 51 2.11 13.28 -5.02
CA LEU A 51 2.49 12.47 -6.19
C LEU A 51 3.21 11.18 -5.78
N GLU A 52 4.09 11.23 -4.78
CA GLU A 52 4.77 10.03 -4.30
C GLU A 52 3.82 9.06 -3.59
N ALA A 53 2.93 9.56 -2.74
CA ALA A 53 1.90 8.75 -2.10
C ALA A 53 0.99 8.08 -3.15
N ARG A 54 0.56 8.82 -4.18
CA ARG A 54 -0.21 8.27 -5.30
C ARG A 54 0.53 7.13 -5.99
N LYS A 55 1.81 7.29 -6.34
CA LYS A 55 2.61 6.24 -6.98
C LYS A 55 2.66 4.97 -6.14
N ALA A 56 2.82 5.10 -4.82
CA ALA A 56 2.86 3.96 -3.91
C ALA A 56 1.48 3.27 -3.82
N ILE A 57 0.39 4.03 -3.77
CA ILE A 57 -0.98 3.50 -3.80
C ILE A 57 -1.24 2.75 -5.11
N ASP A 58 -0.89 3.35 -6.25
CA ASP A 58 -1.08 2.74 -7.57
C ASP A 58 -0.31 1.40 -7.67
N ALA A 59 0.92 1.33 -7.13
CA ALA A 59 1.70 0.10 -7.09
C ALA A 59 1.06 -0.99 -6.21
N ALA A 60 0.54 -0.63 -5.04
CA ALA A 60 -0.19 -1.56 -4.17
C ALA A 60 -1.44 -2.13 -4.87
N LEU A 61 -2.21 -1.28 -5.55
CA LEU A 61 -3.42 -1.67 -6.26
C LEU A 61 -3.13 -2.59 -7.45
N GLU A 62 -2.08 -2.32 -8.22
CA GLU A 62 -1.66 -3.20 -9.32
C GLU A 62 -1.23 -4.58 -8.80
N LEU A 63 -0.51 -4.66 -7.68
CA LEU A 63 -0.18 -5.93 -7.05
C LEU A 63 -1.44 -6.67 -6.56
N MET A 64 -2.38 -5.99 -5.91
CA MET A 64 -3.65 -6.59 -5.48
C MET A 64 -4.42 -7.20 -6.66
N LYS A 65 -4.44 -6.50 -7.80
CA LYS A 65 -5.11 -6.95 -9.02
C LYS A 65 -4.39 -8.11 -9.69
N ALA A 66 -3.05 -8.11 -9.69
CA ALA A 66 -2.25 -9.17 -10.29
C ALA A 66 -2.18 -10.44 -9.42
N THR A 67 -2.48 -10.34 -8.13
CA THR A 67 -2.39 -11.45 -7.19
C THR A 67 -3.52 -12.46 -7.41
N LYS A 68 -3.15 -13.72 -7.63
CA LYS A 68 -4.10 -14.84 -7.52
C LYS A 68 -4.35 -15.11 -6.03
N TRP A 69 -5.50 -14.69 -5.55
CA TRP A 69 -5.93 -14.96 -4.17
C TRP A 69 -6.33 -16.43 -4.00
N PRO A 70 -5.91 -17.10 -2.92
CA PRO A 70 -6.21 -18.51 -2.73
C PRO A 70 -7.71 -18.72 -2.51
N THR A 71 -8.25 -19.81 -3.03
CA THR A 71 -9.62 -20.24 -2.76
C THR A 71 -9.70 -21.07 -1.48
N GLU A 72 -10.89 -21.25 -0.92
CA GLU A 72 -11.11 -22.14 0.24
C GLU A 72 -10.58 -23.56 -0.03
N ALA A 73 -10.83 -24.13 -1.21
CA ALA A 73 -10.31 -25.44 -1.58
C ALA A 73 -8.78 -25.51 -1.62
N GLU A 74 -8.09 -24.42 -1.98
CA GLU A 74 -6.62 -24.36 -1.95
C GLU A 74 -6.09 -24.29 -0.50
N TYR A 75 -6.85 -23.73 0.44
CA TYR A 75 -6.55 -23.78 1.88
C TYR A 75 -6.80 -25.18 2.46
N ASP A 76 -7.95 -25.79 2.18
CA ASP A 76 -8.30 -27.13 2.66
C ASP A 76 -7.25 -28.18 2.24
N LEU A 77 -6.74 -28.09 1.01
CA LEU A 77 -5.68 -28.96 0.51
C LEU A 77 -4.35 -28.76 1.23
N ALA A 78 -4.03 -27.53 1.64
CA ALA A 78 -2.80 -27.22 2.36
C ALA A 78 -2.84 -27.64 3.84
N GLU A 79 -4.02 -27.69 4.46
CA GLU A 79 -4.18 -28.20 5.83
C GLU A 79 -4.10 -29.73 5.93
N GLN A 80 -4.34 -30.43 4.81
CA GLN A 80 -4.30 -31.90 4.73
C GLN A 80 -2.91 -32.46 4.35
N SER A 81 -1.95 -31.61 4.01
CA SER A 81 -0.58 -31.96 3.59
C SER A 81 0.43 -31.83 4.72
#